data_AF-A0A6A3CPQ8-F1
#
_entry.id   AF-A0A6A3CPQ8-F1
#
_cell.length_a   1.000
_cell.length_b   1.000
_cell.length_c   1.000
_cell.angle_alpha   90.00
_cell.angle_beta   90.00
_cell.angle_gamma   90.00
#
_symmetry.space_group_name_H-M   'P 1'
#
loop_
_entity.id
_entity.type
_entity.pdbx_description
1 polymer ?
#
loop_
_entity_poly.entity_id
_entity_poly.type
_entity_poly.pdbx_seq_one_letter_code
_entity_poly.pdbx_strand_id
1 'polypeptide(L)'
;MPAGHGVRSRTRDSFSRPFRKKGYIPLSTYLRTYKIGDYVDVKVNGAVHKGMPHKFYHGRTGLVWNITKRAIGVEVNKQVGNRIIRKRIHVRVEHVQPSRCTEEFKLRKVKNDQLKAEAKKNGEVVSTKRQPEGPKAGFMVEGATLETVTPIPYDVVNDLKGGY
;
A
#
# COMPACT_ATOMS: atom_id res chain seq x y z
N MET A 1 3.16 -22.92 29.93
CA MET A 1 1.97 -23.22 29.10
C MET A 1 2.30 -22.90 27.64
N PRO A 2 2.33 -23.87 26.72
CA PRO A 2 2.45 -23.55 25.30
C PRO A 2 1.22 -22.75 24.86
N ALA A 3 1.44 -21.60 24.23
CA ALA A 3 0.36 -20.73 23.77
C ALA A 3 -0.50 -21.48 22.74
N GLY A 4 -1.83 -21.47 22.92
CA GLY A 4 -2.74 -22.06 21.95
C GLY A 4 -2.49 -21.50 20.55
N HIS A 5 -2.01 -22.34 19.63
CA HIS A 5 -1.68 -21.98 18.24
C HIS A 5 -2.95 -21.85 17.38
N GLY A 6 -3.93 -21.10 17.88
CA GLY A 6 -5.19 -20.87 17.19
C GLY A 6 -4.98 -20.11 15.88
N VAL A 7 -5.51 -20.67 14.80
CA VAL A 7 -5.45 -20.14 13.42
C VAL A 7 -5.95 -18.69 13.34
N ARG A 8 -6.89 -18.31 14.22
CA ARG A 8 -7.51 -16.97 14.30
C ARG A 8 -7.23 -16.24 15.62
N SER A 9 -6.20 -16.63 16.38
CA SER A 9 -5.84 -15.87 17.58
C SER A 9 -5.42 -14.44 17.21
N ARG A 10 -5.82 -13.44 18.01
CA ARG A 10 -5.52 -12.02 17.79
C ARG A 10 -6.00 -11.44 16.45
N THR A 11 -7.08 -11.97 15.86
CA THR A 11 -7.64 -11.44 14.59
C THR A 11 -8.85 -10.51 14.78
N ARG A 12 -9.12 -10.04 16.01
CA ARG A 12 -10.31 -9.23 16.34
C ARG A 12 -10.43 -8.03 15.41
N ASP A 13 -9.37 -7.22 15.31
CA ASP A 13 -9.39 -6.00 14.50
C ASP A 13 -9.00 -6.26 13.04
N SER A 14 -8.13 -7.25 12.80
CA SER A 14 -7.67 -7.58 11.45
C SER A 14 -8.80 -8.10 10.56
N PHE A 15 -9.71 -8.92 11.11
CA PHE A 15 -10.80 -9.55 10.36
C PHE A 15 -12.16 -8.88 10.59
N SER A 16 -12.29 -7.99 11.59
CA SER A 16 -13.50 -7.19 11.73
C SER A 16 -13.64 -6.25 10.53
N ARG A 17 -14.90 -6.00 10.15
CA ARG A 17 -15.21 -5.04 9.10
C ARG A 17 -15.45 -3.68 9.74
N PRO A 18 -14.90 -2.59 9.16
CA PRO A 18 -15.06 -1.26 9.72
C PRO A 18 -16.51 -0.79 9.66
N PHE A 19 -16.79 0.30 10.38
CA PHE A 19 -18.08 0.96 10.35
C PHE A 19 -18.49 1.32 8.91
N ARG A 20 -19.79 1.24 8.60
CA ARG A 20 -20.38 1.43 7.25
C ARG A 20 -19.87 0.45 6.17
N LYS A 21 -19.12 -0.58 6.56
CA LYS A 21 -18.71 -1.68 5.66
C LYS A 21 -19.20 -3.03 6.18
N LYS A 22 -20.22 -3.08 7.05
CA LYS A 22 -20.87 -4.33 7.48
C LYS A 22 -21.90 -4.81 6.44
N GLY A 23 -22.40 -6.04 6.58
CA GLY A 23 -23.41 -6.61 5.67
C GLY A 23 -22.82 -7.47 4.55
N TYR A 24 -23.57 -7.69 3.47
CA TYR A 24 -23.12 -8.52 2.36
C TYR A 24 -22.01 -7.83 1.52
N ILE A 25 -21.23 -8.62 0.79
CA ILE A 25 -20.15 -8.11 -0.07
C ILE A 25 -20.76 -7.68 -1.42
N PRO A 26 -20.36 -6.54 -2.01
CA PRO A 26 -20.85 -6.14 -3.33
C PRO A 26 -20.48 -7.18 -4.41
N LEU A 27 -21.37 -7.36 -5.40
CA LEU A 27 -21.19 -8.33 -6.49
C LEU A 27 -19.96 -8.04 -7.36
N SER A 28 -19.51 -6.78 -7.41
CA SER A 28 -18.30 -6.38 -8.14
C SER A 28 -17.05 -7.14 -7.71
N THR A 29 -16.95 -7.57 -6.45
CA THR A 29 -15.82 -8.38 -5.98
C THR A 29 -15.84 -9.77 -6.61
N TYR A 30 -17.00 -10.38 -6.79
CA TYR A 30 -17.13 -11.72 -7.38
C TYR A 30 -16.92 -11.73 -8.89
N LEU A 31 -17.39 -10.68 -9.57
CA LEU A 31 -17.30 -10.56 -11.04
C LEU A 31 -15.93 -10.03 -11.51
N ARG A 32 -15.05 -9.63 -10.59
CA ARG A 32 -13.72 -9.13 -10.92
C ARG A 32 -12.89 -10.26 -11.54
N THR A 33 -12.46 -10.07 -12.77
CA THR A 33 -11.55 -10.98 -13.46
C THR A 33 -10.10 -10.68 -13.09
N TYR A 34 -9.30 -11.73 -12.97
CA TYR A 34 -7.87 -11.67 -12.70
C TYR A 34 -7.13 -12.48 -13.76
N LYS A 35 -5.90 -12.10 -14.06
CA LYS A 35 -5.02 -12.82 -14.97
C LYS A 35 -3.77 -13.30 -14.22
N ILE A 36 -3.13 -14.32 -14.78
CA ILE A 36 -1.84 -14.80 -14.26
C ILE A 36 -0.82 -13.66 -14.41
N GLY A 37 -0.03 -13.42 -13.35
CA GLY A 37 0.94 -12.33 -13.29
C GLY A 37 0.39 -11.00 -12.78
N ASP A 38 -0.92 -10.88 -12.51
CA ASP A 38 -1.47 -9.70 -11.86
C ASP A 38 -0.99 -9.60 -10.40
N TYR A 39 -0.75 -8.37 -9.94
CA TYR A 39 -0.50 -8.10 -8.53
C TYR A 39 -1.82 -7.94 -7.79
N VAL A 40 -1.94 -8.68 -6.69
CA VAL A 40 -3.16 -8.70 -5.87
C VAL A 40 -2.83 -8.59 -4.40
N ASP A 41 -3.69 -7.90 -3.67
CA ASP A 41 -3.63 -7.77 -2.23
C ASP A 41 -4.54 -8.80 -1.58
N VAL A 42 -3.98 -9.57 -0.64
CA VAL A 42 -4.72 -10.54 0.15
C VAL A 42 -5.36 -9.80 1.33
N LYS A 43 -6.62 -9.41 1.19
CA LYS A 43 -7.39 -8.70 2.22
C LYS A 43 -8.64 -9.47 2.57
N VAL A 44 -8.64 -10.07 3.74
CA VAL A 44 -9.74 -10.88 4.25
C VAL A 44 -10.98 -10.04 4.47
N ASN A 45 -12.11 -10.54 3.97
CA ASN A 45 -13.43 -10.00 4.22
C ASN A 45 -14.17 -10.89 5.22
N GLY A 46 -14.37 -10.40 6.45
CA GLY A 46 -14.97 -11.18 7.53
C GLY A 46 -16.43 -11.61 7.33
N ALA A 47 -17.14 -11.13 6.29
CA ALA A 47 -18.49 -11.60 5.98
C ALA A 47 -18.52 -12.95 5.26
N VAL A 48 -17.39 -13.40 4.71
CA VAL A 48 -17.27 -14.72 4.08
C VAL A 48 -16.24 -15.53 4.87
N HIS A 49 -16.65 -16.69 5.38
CA HIS A 49 -15.79 -17.52 6.23
C HIS A 49 -15.00 -18.57 5.44
N LYS A 50 -15.50 -18.97 4.27
CA LYS A 50 -14.89 -20.04 3.46
C LYS A 50 -13.77 -19.46 2.60
N GLY A 51 -12.65 -20.18 2.52
CA GLY A 51 -11.52 -19.79 1.66
C GLY A 51 -10.67 -18.64 2.21
N MET A 52 -10.84 -18.31 3.49
CA MET A 52 -10.00 -17.34 4.20
C MET A 52 -8.55 -17.86 4.29
N PRO A 53 -7.56 -17.02 4.01
CA PRO A 53 -6.15 -17.34 4.27
C PRO A 53 -5.85 -17.29 5.78
N HIS A 54 -4.73 -17.91 6.19
CA HIS A 54 -4.18 -17.69 7.52
C HIS A 54 -3.83 -16.20 7.72
N LYS A 55 -4.09 -15.68 8.92
CA LYS A 55 -3.94 -14.25 9.30
C LYS A 55 -2.61 -13.61 8.91
N PHE A 56 -1.52 -14.39 8.87
CA PHE A 56 -0.20 -13.93 8.45
C PHE A 56 -0.21 -13.29 7.05
N TYR A 57 -1.01 -13.83 6.13
CA TYR A 57 -1.04 -13.36 4.74
C TYR A 57 -1.97 -12.16 4.54
N HIS A 58 -2.74 -11.76 5.55
CA HIS A 58 -3.60 -10.58 5.47
C HIS A 58 -2.77 -9.31 5.30
N GLY A 59 -3.15 -8.47 4.34
CA GLY A 59 -2.43 -7.25 3.99
C GLY A 59 -1.15 -7.47 3.20
N ARG A 60 -0.87 -8.70 2.72
CA ARG A 60 0.27 -8.97 1.85
C ARG A 60 -0.14 -8.86 0.39
N THR A 61 0.71 -8.24 -0.40
CA THR A 61 0.63 -8.26 -1.86
C THR A 61 1.34 -9.50 -2.40
N GLY A 62 0.77 -10.13 -3.40
CA GLY A 62 1.37 -11.27 -4.09
C GLY A 62 1.07 -11.25 -5.58
N LEU A 63 1.64 -12.21 -6.28
CA LEU A 63 1.42 -12.43 -7.71
C LEU A 63 0.44 -13.58 -7.91
N VAL A 64 -0.49 -13.42 -8.84
CA VAL A 64 -1.37 -14.52 -9.25
C VAL A 64 -0.56 -15.54 -10.03
N TRP A 65 -0.47 -16.78 -9.51
CA TRP A 65 0.25 -17.88 -10.16
C TRP A 65 -0.69 -18.89 -10.83
N ASN A 66 -1.92 -19.03 -10.33
CA ASN A 66 -2.93 -19.94 -10.89
C ASN A 66 -4.33 -19.41 -10.61
N ILE A 67 -5.30 -19.80 -11.43
CA ILE A 67 -6.71 -19.43 -11.30
C ILE A 67 -7.55 -20.71 -11.33
N THR A 68 -8.38 -20.88 -10.32
CA THR A 68 -9.31 -22.00 -10.20
C THR A 68 -10.76 -21.48 -10.28
N LYS A 69 -11.74 -22.39 -10.32
CA LYS A 69 -13.17 -22.05 -10.50
C LYS A 69 -13.70 -20.97 -9.54
N ARG A 70 -13.24 -20.94 -8.28
CA ARG A 70 -13.75 -20.02 -7.22
C ARG A 70 -12.64 -19.33 -6.43
N ALA A 71 -11.38 -19.66 -6.70
CA ALA A 71 -10.24 -19.19 -5.94
C ALA A 71 -9.06 -18.84 -6.82
N ILE A 72 -8.24 -17.94 -6.32
CA ILE A 72 -7.04 -17.43 -6.95
C ILE A 72 -5.86 -18.01 -6.18
N GLY A 73 -4.94 -18.62 -6.91
CA GLY A 73 -3.63 -18.99 -6.42
C GLY A 73 -2.76 -17.75 -6.36
N VAL A 74 -2.41 -17.31 -5.15
CA VAL A 74 -1.54 -16.16 -4.91
C VAL A 74 -0.22 -16.64 -4.34
N GLU A 75 0.88 -16.13 -4.89
CA GLU A 75 2.21 -16.41 -4.42
C GLU A 75 2.73 -15.23 -3.60
N VAL A 76 3.07 -15.50 -2.34
CA VAL A 76 3.44 -14.50 -1.33
C VAL A 76 4.71 -14.93 -0.62
N ASN A 77 5.60 -13.98 -0.34
CA ASN A 77 6.78 -14.22 0.45
C ASN A 77 6.44 -14.29 1.95
N LYS A 78 6.91 -15.34 2.62
CA LYS A 78 6.82 -15.51 4.06
C LYS A 78 8.20 -15.71 4.66
N GLN A 79 8.53 -14.91 5.66
CA GLN A 79 9.70 -15.15 6.49
C GLN A 79 9.42 -16.34 7.42
N VAL A 80 10.31 -17.33 7.39
CA VAL A 80 10.26 -18.53 8.24
C VAL A 80 11.63 -18.67 8.89
N GLY A 81 11.73 -18.30 10.17
CA GLY A 81 13.01 -18.16 10.86
C GLY A 81 13.91 -17.16 10.13
N ASN A 82 15.09 -17.61 9.74
CA ASN A 82 16.15 -16.78 9.16
C ASN A 82 16.05 -16.63 7.63
N ARG A 83 15.06 -17.26 6.97
CA ARG A 83 14.95 -17.25 5.50
C ARG A 83 13.58 -16.80 5.00
N ILE A 84 13.56 -16.23 3.80
CA ILE A 84 12.34 -15.86 3.09
C ILE A 84 11.99 -16.98 2.12
N ILE A 85 10.77 -17.51 2.23
CA ILE A 85 10.27 -18.60 1.39
C ILE A 85 9.05 -18.10 0.61
N ARG A 86 9.05 -18.36 -0.70
CA ARG A 86 7.87 -18.16 -1.56
C ARG A 86 6.81 -19.20 -1.20
N LYS A 87 5.64 -18.77 -0.76
CA LYS A 87 4.52 -19.63 -0.39
C LYS A 87 3.36 -19.39 -1.36
N ARG A 88 2.85 -20.47 -1.93
CA ARG A 88 1.64 -20.46 -2.76
C ARG A 88 0.43 -20.76 -1.87
N ILE A 89 -0.57 -19.90 -1.93
CA ILE A 89 -1.82 -20.03 -1.20
C ILE A 89 -3.00 -19.96 -2.17
N HIS A 90 -4.05 -20.71 -1.89
CA HIS A 90 -5.32 -20.56 -2.59
C HIS A 90 -6.26 -19.74 -1.73
N VAL A 91 -6.72 -18.62 -2.27
CA VAL A 91 -7.59 -17.66 -1.58
C VAL A 91 -8.78 -17.39 -2.48
N ARG A 92 -10.00 -17.39 -1.92
CA ARG A 92 -11.16 -17.08 -2.75
C ARG A 92 -11.22 -15.59 -3.13
N VAL A 93 -11.90 -15.30 -4.24
CA VAL A 93 -11.98 -13.95 -4.83
C VAL A 93 -12.48 -12.88 -3.85
N GLU A 94 -13.33 -13.25 -2.88
CA GLU A 94 -13.90 -12.38 -1.86
C GLU A 94 -12.84 -11.81 -0.89
N HIS A 95 -11.65 -12.42 -0.86
CA HIS A 95 -10.54 -12.04 0.02
C HIS A 95 -9.34 -11.53 -0.77
N VAL A 96 -9.52 -11.27 -2.06
CA VAL A 96 -8.49 -10.78 -2.97
C VAL A 96 -8.94 -9.42 -3.50
N GLN A 97 -8.01 -8.47 -3.55
CA GLN A 97 -8.23 -7.14 -4.10
C GLN A 97 -7.18 -6.88 -5.18
N PRO A 98 -7.52 -6.20 -6.30
CA PRO A 98 -6.51 -5.80 -7.28
C PRO A 98 -5.57 -4.77 -6.63
N SER A 99 -4.26 -5.01 -6.72
CA SER A 99 -3.29 -4.08 -6.13
C SER A 99 -2.99 -2.94 -7.09
N ARG A 100 -3.03 -1.70 -6.58
CA ARG A 100 -2.68 -0.49 -7.34
C ARG A 100 -1.18 -0.23 -7.42
N CYS A 101 -0.36 -1.05 -6.76
CA CYS A 101 1.09 -0.84 -6.63
C CYS A 101 1.83 -0.76 -7.98
N THR A 102 1.27 -1.34 -9.05
CA THR A 102 1.87 -1.31 -10.39
C THR A 102 1.17 -0.40 -11.39
N GLU A 103 0.02 0.20 -11.04
CA GLU A 103 -0.77 0.99 -11.98
C GLU A 103 0.00 2.24 -12.44
N GLU A 104 0.51 3.04 -11.51
CA GLU A 104 1.30 4.23 -11.81
C GLU A 104 2.58 3.88 -12.59
N PHE A 105 3.25 2.79 -12.19
CA PHE A 105 4.46 2.33 -12.88
C PHE A 105 4.18 1.97 -14.34
N LYS A 106 3.09 1.25 -14.62
CA LYS A 106 2.69 0.87 -15.99
C LYS A 106 2.36 2.11 -16.82
N LEU A 107 1.56 3.03 -16.29
CA LEU A 107 1.22 4.29 -16.96
C LEU A 107 2.46 5.11 -17.30
N ARG A 108 3.39 5.22 -16.34
CA ARG A 108 4.67 5.91 -16.55
C ARG A 108 5.53 5.23 -17.60
N LYS A 109 5.57 3.90 -17.65
CA LYS A 109 6.32 3.16 -18.68
C LYS A 109 5.80 3.52 -20.08
N VAL A 110 4.47 3.48 -20.27
CA VAL A 110 3.84 3.84 -21.55
C VAL A 110 4.15 5.28 -21.94
N LYS A 111 4.00 6.24 -21.00
CA LYS A 111 4.34 7.65 -21.25
C LYS A 111 5.82 7.84 -21.62
N ASN A 112 6.73 7.16 -20.92
CA ASN A 112 8.16 7.22 -21.21
C ASN A 112 8.48 6.66 -22.60
N ASP A 113 7.83 5.58 -23.01
CA ASP A 113 8.05 4.96 -24.32
C ASP A 113 7.52 5.85 -25.45
N GLN A 114 6.40 6.57 -25.23
CA GLN A 114 5.90 7.59 -26.15
C GLN A 114 6.89 8.75 -26.32
N LEU A 115 7.37 9.32 -25.21
CA LEU A 115 8.36 10.42 -25.24
C LEU A 115 9.66 10.03 -25.95
N LYS A 116 10.13 8.79 -25.75
CA LYS A 116 11.32 8.28 -26.47
C LYS A 116 11.07 8.13 -27.98
N ALA A 117 9.87 7.69 -28.37
CA ALA A 117 9.52 7.56 -29.76
C ALA A 117 9.42 8.92 -30.46
N GLU A 118 8.86 9.93 -29.79
CA GLU A 118 8.78 11.31 -30.27
C GLU A 118 10.18 11.94 -30.38
N ALA A 119 11.00 11.82 -29.32
CA ALA A 119 12.38 12.30 -29.33
C ALA A 119 13.20 11.68 -30.48
N LYS A 120 13.03 10.37 -30.73
CA LYS A 120 13.70 9.68 -31.85
C LYS A 120 13.24 10.21 -33.22
N LYS A 121 11.98 10.60 -33.38
CA LYS A 121 11.49 11.22 -34.63
C LYS A 121 12.07 12.62 -34.85
N ASN A 122 12.21 13.39 -33.76
CA ASN A 122 12.74 14.75 -33.81
C ASN A 122 14.29 14.79 -33.83
N GLY A 123 14.96 13.67 -33.58
CA GLY A 123 16.43 13.60 -33.47
C GLY A 123 16.98 14.10 -32.13
N GLU A 124 16.12 14.29 -31.13
CA GLU A 124 16.50 14.79 -29.81
C GLU A 124 16.83 13.64 -28.85
N VAL A 125 17.72 13.90 -27.89
CA VAL A 125 18.07 12.93 -26.83
C VAL A 125 17.35 13.33 -25.54
N VAL A 126 16.42 12.48 -25.09
CA VAL A 126 15.61 12.71 -23.87
C VAL A 126 15.94 11.72 -22.77
N SER A 127 16.08 12.21 -21.54
CA SER A 127 16.23 11.38 -20.33
C SER A 127 14.88 11.21 -19.63
N THR A 128 14.36 9.97 -19.59
CA THR A 128 13.09 9.65 -18.89
C THR A 128 13.31 9.13 -17.46
N LYS A 129 14.52 9.32 -16.89
CA LYS A 129 14.82 8.93 -15.50
C LYS A 129 14.13 9.92 -14.55
N ARG A 130 13.67 9.43 -13.39
CA ARG A 130 13.15 10.30 -12.32
C ARG A 130 14.33 11.05 -11.70
N GLN A 131 14.18 12.36 -11.55
CA GLN A 131 15.13 13.17 -10.80
C GLN A 131 14.62 13.34 -9.37
N PRO A 132 15.50 13.30 -8.36
CA PRO A 132 15.14 13.75 -7.02
C PRO A 132 14.80 15.24 -7.04
N GLU A 133 14.15 15.71 -5.98
CA GLU A 133 13.91 17.14 -5.81
C GLU A 133 15.26 17.88 -5.73
N GLY A 134 15.44 18.84 -6.64
CA GLY A 134 16.64 19.67 -6.71
C GLY A 134 16.57 20.85 -5.74
N PRO A 135 17.63 21.67 -5.66
CA PRO A 135 17.57 22.93 -4.92
C PRO A 135 16.47 23.82 -5.49
N LYS A 136 15.74 24.53 -4.62
CA LYS A 136 14.73 25.49 -5.04
C LYS A 136 15.40 26.57 -5.90
N ALA A 137 14.76 26.91 -7.02
CA ALA A 137 15.19 28.04 -7.82
C ALA A 137 15.02 29.35 -7.01
N GLY A 138 15.87 30.34 -7.30
CA GLY A 138 15.68 31.68 -6.76
C GLY A 138 14.35 32.26 -7.22
N PHE A 139 13.68 32.99 -6.34
CA PHE A 139 12.44 33.71 -6.65
C PHE A 139 12.50 35.12 -6.04
N MET A 140 11.87 36.08 -6.71
CA MET A 140 11.71 37.43 -6.19
C MET A 140 10.50 37.46 -5.25
N VAL A 141 10.64 38.16 -4.13
CA VAL A 141 9.54 38.41 -3.19
C VAL A 141 9.12 39.87 -3.34
N GLU A 142 7.96 40.10 -3.95
CA GLU A 142 7.39 41.44 -4.09
C GLU A 142 6.35 41.70 -2.98
N GLY A 143 6.37 42.91 -2.39
CA GLY A 143 5.33 43.38 -1.47
C GLY A 143 5.32 42.78 -0.05
N ALA A 144 6.39 42.13 0.39
CA ALA A 144 6.46 41.61 1.76
C ALA A 144 6.67 42.73 2.78
N THR A 145 5.69 42.96 3.66
CA THR A 145 5.89 43.73 4.90
C THR A 145 6.81 42.92 5.80
N LEU A 146 8.04 43.39 5.96
CA LEU A 146 9.04 42.75 6.82
C LEU A 146 8.68 43.01 8.28
N GLU A 147 8.18 41.98 8.97
CA GLU A 147 8.01 42.02 10.42
C GLU A 147 9.29 41.52 11.10
N THR A 148 9.99 42.42 11.78
CA THR A 148 11.17 42.08 12.57
C THR A 148 10.72 41.46 13.89
N VAL A 149 10.88 40.15 14.03
CA VAL A 149 10.62 39.42 15.29
C VAL A 149 11.92 39.30 16.09
N THR A 150 11.92 39.77 17.33
CA THR A 150 13.04 39.58 18.28
C THR A 150 12.79 38.35 19.14
N PRO A 151 13.85 37.61 19.56
CA PRO A 151 13.68 36.48 20.47
C PRO A 151 13.14 36.97 21.82
N ILE A 152 12.13 36.29 22.34
CA ILE A 152 11.62 36.52 23.70
C ILE A 152 12.68 35.96 24.67
N PRO A 153 13.09 36.71 25.71
CA PRO A 153 14.01 36.21 26.73
C PRO A 153 13.43 35.00 27.46
N TYR A 154 14.31 34.10 27.92
CA TYR A 154 13.92 32.84 28.56
C TYR A 154 13.40 33.09 29.97
N ASP A 155 12.09 32.94 30.19
CA ASP A 155 11.50 32.87 31.53
C ASP A 155 11.47 31.42 32.00
N VAL A 156 12.20 31.12 33.08
CA VAL A 156 12.06 29.85 33.80
C VAL A 156 10.75 29.91 34.58
N VAL A 157 9.65 29.51 33.95
CA VAL A 157 8.38 29.35 34.67
C VAL A 157 8.51 28.14 35.60
N ASN A 158 8.77 28.41 36.88
CA ASN A 158 8.58 27.43 37.95
C ASN A 158 7.08 27.25 38.17
N ASP A 159 6.41 26.42 37.37
CA ASP A 159 4.99 26.07 37.53
C ASP A 159 4.68 25.33 38.86
N LEU A 160 5.63 25.23 39.79
CA LEU A 160 5.46 24.59 41.10
C LEU A 160 6.21 25.28 42.27
N LYS A 161 6.48 26.59 42.24
CA LYS A 161 6.97 27.30 43.45
C LYS A 161 6.41 28.72 43.59
N GLY A 162 5.33 28.85 44.37
CA GLY A 162 4.83 30.17 44.74
C GLY A 162 3.55 30.23 45.58
N GLY A 163 3.50 29.50 46.70
CA GLY A 163 2.69 29.89 47.87
C GLY A 163 1.39 29.11 48.12
N TYR A 164 1.38 28.39 49.25
CA TYR A 164 0.25 27.82 50.03
C TYR A 164 -0.86 27.06 49.30
#